data_AF-V3ZWD4-F1
#
_entry.id   AF-V3ZWD4-F1
#
_cell.length_a   1.000
_cell.length_b   1.000
_cell.length_c   1.000
_cell.angle_alpha   90.00
_cell.angle_beta   90.00
_cell.angle_gamma   90.00
#
_symmetry.space_group_name_H-M   'P 1'
#
loop_
_entity.id
_entity.type
_entity.pdbx_description
1 polymer ?
#
loop_
_entity_poly.entity_id
_entity_poly.type
_entity_poly.pdbx_seq_one_letter_code
_entity_poly.pdbx_strand_id
1 'polypeptide(L)' 'YVNEHSFNNFKMRVGINVGPVVAGVIGARKPHYDIWGNTVNVASRMDGTGIPNKIQV' A
#
# COMPACT_ATOMS: atom_id res chain seq x y z
N TYR A 1 -12.46 -1.50 18.45
CA TYR A 1 -11.95 -0.82 17.24
C TYR A 1 -10.47 -0.52 17.44
N VAL A 2 -9.60 -0.70 16.44
CA VAL A 2 -8.12 -0.69 16.61
C VAL A 2 -7.54 0.61 17.19
N ASN A 3 -8.33 1.69 17.28
CA ASN A 3 -7.88 3.02 17.74
C ASN A 3 -8.71 3.63 18.89
N GLU A 4 -9.47 2.85 19.65
CA GLU A 4 -10.40 3.39 20.68
C GLU A 4 -9.72 4.15 21.84
N HIS A 5 -8.41 3.95 22.06
CA HIS A 5 -7.63 4.60 23.13
C HIS A 5 -6.38 5.35 22.65
N SER A 6 -6.19 5.46 21.33
CA SER A 6 -5.09 6.25 20.78
C SER A 6 -5.61 7.66 20.55
N PHE A 7 -5.24 8.62 21.38
CA PHE A 7 -5.48 10.07 21.21
C PHE A 7 -4.82 10.67 19.95
N ASN A 8 -4.53 9.84 18.94
CA ASN A 8 -3.96 10.21 17.66
C ASN A 8 -5.10 10.42 16.66
N ASN A 9 -5.21 11.64 16.14
CA ASN A 9 -6.04 11.92 14.96
C ASN A 9 -5.35 11.32 13.71
N PHE A 10 -5.42 9.99 13.59
CA PHE A 10 -4.77 9.23 12.53
C PHE A 10 -5.50 9.48 11.20
N LYS A 11 -4.78 10.09 10.25
CA LYS A 11 -5.26 10.31 8.89
C LYS A 11 -4.52 9.37 7.95
N MET A 12 -5.27 8.66 7.12
CA MET A 12 -4.74 7.69 6.14
C MET A 12 -4.96 8.20 4.72
N ARG A 13 -4.01 7.90 3.84
CA ARG A 13 -4.14 8.02 2.38
C ARG A 13 -4.11 6.62 1.80
N VAL A 14 -4.78 6.44 0.67
CA VAL A 14 -4.81 5.15 -0.03
C VAL A 14 -4.75 5.41 -1.53
N GLY A 15 -3.78 4.79 -2.21
CA GLY A 15 -3.72 4.69 -3.67
C GLY A 15 -4.10 3.29 -4.14
N ILE A 16 -4.95 3.19 -5.16
CA ILE A 16 -5.43 1.92 -5.73
C ILE A 16 -5.13 1.93 -7.23
N ASN A 17 -4.55 0.85 -7.74
CA ASN A 17 -4.39 0.66 -9.17
C ASN A 17 -4.60 -0.82 -9.52
N VAL A 18 -5.06 -1.10 -10.74
CA VAL A 18 -5.34 -2.46 -11.22
C VAL A 18 -4.55 -2.73 -12.50
N GLY A 19 -3.91 -3.89 -12.56
CA GLY A 19 -3.08 -4.28 -13.69
C GLY A 19 -2.23 -5.51 -13.39
N PRO A 20 -1.44 -5.98 -14.38
CA PRO A 20 -0.58 -7.14 -14.20
C PRO A 20 0.50 -6.88 -13.16
N VAL A 21 0.85 -7.91 -12.40
CA VAL A 21 1.90 -7.90 -11.37
C VAL A 21 2.71 -9.19 -11.44
N VAL A 22 3.95 -9.12 -10.97
CA VAL A 22 4.80 -10.29 -10.71
C VAL A 22 4.80 -10.50 -9.21
N ALA A 23 4.55 -11.73 -8.77
CA ALA A 23 4.59 -12.09 -7.35
C ALA A 23 5.63 -13.17 -7.11
N GLY A 24 6.23 -13.20 -5.92
CA GLY A 24 7.20 -14.22 -5.57
C GLY A 24 7.62 -14.21 -4.12
N VAL A 25 8.39 -15.22 -3.73
CA VAL A 25 9.02 -15.30 -2.40
C VAL A 25 10.51 -15.01 -2.55
N ILE A 26 11.01 -14.01 -1.82
CA ILE A 26 12.43 -13.65 -1.77
C ILE A 26 13.05 -14.13 -0.46
N GLY A 27 14.31 -14.57 -0.53
CA GLY A 27 15.15 -14.82 0.62
C GLY A 27 15.22 -16.30 1.00
N ALA A 28 16.43 -16.87 1.00
CA ALA A 28 16.64 -18.29 1.29
C ALA A 28 16.51 -18.63 2.79
N ARG A 29 16.86 -17.69 3.69
CA ARG A 29 16.84 -17.93 5.16
C ARG A 29 15.61 -17.34 5.86
N LYS A 30 15.01 -16.31 5.27
CA LYS A 30 13.79 -15.65 5.76
C LYS A 30 12.91 -15.36 4.56
N PRO A 31 12.14 -16.36 4.08
CA PRO A 31 11.30 -16.19 2.92
C PRO A 31 10.27 -15.08 3.18
N HIS A 32 10.16 -14.14 2.25
CA HIS A 32 9.20 -13.04 2.27
C HIS A 32 8.44 -13.01 0.96
N TYR A 33 7.11 -13.12 1.02
CA TYR A 33 6.26 -12.98 -0.15
C TYR A 33 6.03 -11.51 -0.46
N ASP A 34 6.20 -11.12 -1.72
CA ASP A 34 6.04 -9.73 -2.16
C ASP A 34 5.64 -9.66 -3.65
N ILE A 35 5.18 -8.50 -4.08
CA ILE A 35 4.70 -8.20 -5.44
C ILE A 35 5.43 -7.01 -6.06
N TRP A 36 5.77 -7.10 -7.35
CA TRP A 36 6.44 -6.04 -8.11
C TRP A 36 5.78 -5.81 -9.46
N GLY A 37 6.10 -4.67 -10.06
CA GLY A 37 5.65 -4.30 -11.39
C GLY A 37 5.23 -2.84 -11.50
N ASN A 38 4.90 -2.40 -12.72
CA ASN A 38 4.46 -1.02 -12.93
C ASN A 38 3.14 -0.71 -12.21
N THR A 39 2.23 -1.70 -12.12
CA THR A 39 0.94 -1.56 -11.43
C THR A 39 1.10 -1.11 -9.98
N VAL A 40 2.02 -1.74 -9.24
CA VAL A 40 2.30 -1.40 -7.83
C VAL A 40 3.02 -0.06 -7.70
N ASN A 41 3.90 0.29 -8.65
CA ASN A 41 4.57 1.60 -8.66
C ASN A 41 3.56 2.74 -8.89
N VAL A 42 2.57 2.54 -9.76
CA VAL A 42 1.49 3.51 -9.98
C VAL A 42 0.59 3.64 -8.74
N ALA A 43 0.22 2.51 -8.10
CA ALA A 43 -0.51 2.55 -6.83
C ALA A 43 0.25 3.33 -5.75
N SER A 44 1.57 3.13 -5.65
CA SER A 44 2.44 3.87 -4.73
C SER A 44 2.46 5.38 -5.03
N ARG A 45 2.48 5.77 -6.31
CA ARG A 45 2.38 7.19 -6.71
C ARG A 45 1.01 7.77 -6.35
N MET A 46 -0.07 7.03 -6.57
CA MET A 46 -1.43 7.45 -6.20
C MET A 46 -1.57 7.65 -4.69
N ASP A 47 -0.94 6.81 -3.85
CA ASP A 47 -0.89 7.05 -2.41
C ASP A 47 -0.08 8.32 -2.08
N GLY A 48 1.10 8.47 -2.71
CA GLY A 48 1.99 9.60 -2.51
C GLY A 48 1.38 10.95 -2.88
N THR A 49 0.60 11.00 -3.96
CA THR A 49 -0.11 12.21 -4.44
C THR A 49 -1.52 12.35 -3.88
N GLY A 50 -2.00 11.38 -3.11
CA GLY A 50 -3.36 11.32 -2.59
C GLY A 50 -3.65 12.35 -1.50
N ILE A 51 -4.93 12.69 -1.34
CA ILE A 51 -5.42 13.60 -0.29
C ILE A 51 -5.69 12.78 0.99
N PRO A 52 -5.31 13.26 2.18
CA PRO A 52 -5.65 12.60 3.45
C PRO A 52 -7.14 12.31 3.60
N ASN A 53 -7.47 11.15 4.17
CA ASN A 53 -8.81 10.61 4.36
C ASN A 53 -9.58 10.36 3.05
N LYS A 54 -8.87 10.19 1.93
CA LYS A 54 -9.45 9.83 0.63
C LYS A 54 -8.70 8.66 0.01
N ILE A 55 -9.41 8.00 -0.90
CA ILE A 55 -8.87 6.95 -1.78
C ILE A 55 -8.68 7.58 -3.16
N GLN A 56 -7.48 7.44 -3.71
CA GLN A 56 -7.18 7.76 -5.09
C GLN A 56 -7.13 6.45 -5.89
N VAL A 57 -7.92 6.35 -6.96
CA VAL A 57 -8.04 5.17 -7.83
C VAL A 57 -7.50 5.52 -9.21
#